data_AF-A0A351GFC1-F1
#
_entry.id   AF-A0A351GFC1-F1
#
_cell.length_a   1.000
_cell.length_b   1.000
_cell.length_c   1.000
_cell.angle_alpha   90.00
_cell.angle_beta   90.00
_cell.angle_gamma   90.00
#
_symmetry.space_group_name_H-M   'P 1'
#
loop_
_entity.id
_entity.type
_entity.pdbx_description
1 polymer ?
#
loop_
_entity_poly.entity_id
_entity_poly.type
_entity_poly.pdbx_seq_one_letter_code
_entity_poly.pdbx_strand_id
1 'polypeptide(L)'
;MYRFNEDEIVKEALAYIESTYAGHYVGNRAGDKKEEIQTIDVWRTLGIESESCQSNILKYIMRYGKKDGFNKKDLLKVIHYTVLLWHFTQDED
;
A
#
# COMPACT_ATOMS: atom_id res chain seq x y z
N MET A 1 -15.02 21.98 2.81
CA MET A 1 -14.19 21.47 3.90
C MET A 1 -14.98 20.39 4.60
N TYR A 2 -14.46 19.16 4.60
CA TYR A 2 -15.16 18.04 5.22
C TYR A 2 -15.06 18.13 6.75
N ARG A 3 -16.04 17.57 7.45
CA ARG A 3 -16.16 17.70 8.92
C ARG A 3 -15.00 17.05 9.67
N PHE A 4 -14.38 16.03 9.09
CA PHE A 4 -13.32 15.25 9.72
C PHE A 4 -11.99 15.34 8.97
N ASN A 5 -11.85 16.33 8.06
CA ASN A 5 -10.68 16.53 7.20
C ASN A 5 -10.34 15.31 6.33
N GLU A 6 -11.37 14.56 5.91
CA GLU A 6 -11.21 13.36 5.09
C GLU A 6 -10.46 13.65 3.79
N ASP A 7 -10.68 14.82 3.19
CA ASP A 7 -9.99 15.29 2.00
C ASP A 7 -8.47 15.40 2.21
N GLU A 8 -8.05 16.00 3.33
CA GLU A 8 -6.62 16.15 3.64
C GLU A 8 -5.97 14.80 3.96
N ILE A 9 -6.67 13.92 4.69
CA ILE A 9 -6.18 12.58 5.01
C ILE A 9 -5.99 11.75 3.74
N VAL A 10 -6.95 11.80 2.82
CA VAL A 10 -6.88 11.05 1.55
C VAL A 10 -5.77 11.61 0.65
N LYS A 11 -5.60 12.93 0.57
CA LYS A 11 -4.48 13.54 -0.18
C LYS A 11 -3.13 13.10 0.35
N GLU A 12 -2.98 13.01 1.67
CA GLU A 12 -1.73 12.55 2.27
C GLU A 12 -1.49 11.06 2.04
N ALA A 13 -2.54 10.23 2.10
CA ALA A 13 -2.45 8.83 1.74
C ALA A 13 -2.01 8.65 0.27
N LEU A 14 -2.55 9.46 -0.64
CA LEU A 14 -2.13 9.46 -2.04
C LEU A 14 -0.66 9.84 -2.19
N ALA A 15 -0.20 10.93 -1.56
CA ALA A 15 1.21 11.33 -1.59
C ALA A 15 2.14 10.25 -1.00
N TYR A 16 1.70 9.55 0.04
CA TYR A 16 2.42 8.40 0.57
C TYR A 16 2.53 7.27 -0.46
N ILE A 17 1.43 6.91 -1.12
CA ILE A 17 1.42 5.89 -2.18
C ILE A 17 2.35 6.29 -3.33
N GLU A 18 2.30 7.54 -3.80
CA GLU A 18 3.24 8.04 -4.83
C GLU A 18 4.71 7.86 -4.41
N SER A 19 5.03 8.09 -3.13
CA SER A 19 6.37 7.87 -2.61
C SER A 19 6.79 6.40 -2.58
N THR A 20 5.85 5.45 -2.45
CA THR A 20 6.18 4.02 -2.56
C THR A 20 6.53 3.65 -4.00
N TYR A 21 5.97 4.33 -5.01
CA TYR A 21 6.44 4.21 -6.40
C TYR A 21 7.87 4.73 -6.58
N ALA A 22 8.22 5.86 -5.96
CA ALA A 22 9.58 6.38 -6.03
C ALA A 22 10.63 5.51 -5.30
N GLY A 23 10.24 4.80 -4.23
CA GLY A 23 11.15 4.00 -3.39
C GLY A 23 11.16 2.50 -3.66
N HIS A 24 10.05 1.93 -4.15
CA HIS A 24 9.94 0.51 -4.51
C HIS A 24 10.05 0.29 -6.03
N TYR A 25 9.62 1.25 -6.86
CA TYR A 25 9.57 1.10 -8.32
C TYR A 25 10.66 1.94 -9.01
N VAL A 26 11.86 2.02 -8.40
CA VAL A 26 13.02 2.67 -9.02
C VAL A 26 13.37 1.93 -10.31
N GLY A 27 12.86 2.38 -11.45
CA GLY A 27 13.16 1.73 -12.72
C GLY A 27 12.39 2.13 -13.96
N ASN A 28 11.61 3.22 -14.00
CA ASN A 28 11.06 3.71 -15.26
C ASN A 28 11.90 4.88 -15.83
N ARG A 29 13.17 4.58 -16.15
CA ARG A 29 13.77 5.15 -17.36
C ARG A 29 13.71 4.06 -18.42
N ALA A 30 12.93 4.30 -19.47
CA ALA A 30 12.90 3.43 -20.63
C ALA A 30 14.34 3.23 -21.16
N GLY A 31 14.89 2.02 -21.02
CA GLY A 31 16.20 1.66 -21.57
C GLY A 31 17.01 0.66 -20.76
N ASP A 32 16.92 0.64 -19.42
CA ASP A 32 17.81 -0.18 -18.61
C ASP A 32 17.01 -1.20 -17.78
N LYS A 33 16.85 -2.40 -18.36
CA LYS A 33 16.24 -3.56 -17.73
C LYS A 33 17.09 -4.04 -16.54
N LYS A 34 16.72 -3.61 -15.35
CA LYS A 34 16.85 -4.44 -14.15
C LYS A 34 15.44 -4.60 -13.60
N GLU A 35 14.75 -5.64 -14.07
CA GLU A 35 13.49 -6.09 -13.49
C GLU A 35 13.79 -6.60 -12.08
N GLU A 36 13.88 -5.69 -11.10
CA GLU A 36 13.78 -6.08 -9.69
C GLU A 36 12.36 -6.58 -9.50
N ILE A 37 12.21 -7.92 -9.49
CA ILE A 37 10.97 -8.60 -9.14
C ILE A 37 10.45 -7.96 -7.86
N GLN A 38 9.34 -7.23 -7.97
CA GLN A 38 8.74 -6.58 -6.81
C GLN A 38 8.03 -7.63 -5.98
N THR A 39 7.94 -7.41 -4.67
CA THR A 39 7.20 -8.32 -3.77
C THR A 39 5.77 -8.56 -4.25
N ILE A 40 5.14 -7.54 -4.85
CA ILE A 40 3.80 -7.66 -5.46
C ILE A 40 3.81 -8.61 -6.67
N ASP A 41 4.84 -8.57 -7.51
CA ASP A 41 4.95 -9.48 -8.67
C ASP A 41 5.09 -10.94 -8.21
N VAL A 42 5.81 -11.17 -7.11
CA VAL A 42 5.89 -12.50 -6.47
C VAL A 42 4.51 -12.94 -5.97
N TRP A 43 3.77 -12.06 -5.28
CA TRP A 43 2.42 -12.39 -4.80
C TRP A 43 1.48 -12.76 -5.94
N ARG A 44 1.47 -11.97 -7.02
CA ARG A 44 0.67 -12.25 -8.22
C ARG A 44 1.06 -13.56 -8.90
N THR A 45 2.36 -13.86 -8.95
CA THR A 45 2.84 -15.13 -9.53
C THR A 45 2.36 -16.34 -8.71
N LEU A 46 2.20 -16.16 -7.41
CA LEU A 46 1.72 -17.19 -6.48
C LEU A 46 0.19 -17.20 -6.31
N GLY A 47 -0.52 -16.20 -6.83
CA GLY A 47 -1.97 -16.03 -6.61
C GLY A 47 -2.34 -15.79 -5.15
N ILE A 48 -1.51 -15.02 -4.42
CA ILE A 48 -1.71 -14.73 -2.98
C ILE A 48 -1.76 -13.22 -2.69
N GLU A 49 -1.96 -12.39 -3.71
CA GLU A 49 -1.96 -10.93 -3.60
C GLU A 49 -3.01 -10.41 -2.63
N SER A 50 -4.21 -10.98 -2.64
CA SER A 50 -5.33 -10.61 -1.78
C SER A 50 -5.03 -10.96 -0.31
N GLU A 51 -4.60 -12.18 -0.04
CA GLU A 51 -4.21 -12.66 1.29
C GLU A 51 -3.01 -11.87 1.83
N SER A 52 -2.05 -11.54 0.95
CA SER A 52 -0.87 -10.75 1.31
C SER A 52 -1.24 -9.31 1.69
N CYS A 53 -2.19 -8.69 0.96
CA CYS A 53 -2.71 -7.37 1.31
C CYS A 53 -3.45 -7.41 2.66
N GLN A 54 -4.35 -8.38 2.86
CA GLN A 54 -5.07 -8.57 4.13
C GLN A 54 -4.12 -8.79 5.33
N SER A 55 -3.10 -9.63 5.15
CA SER A 55 -2.08 -9.89 6.17
C SER A 55 -1.29 -8.62 6.54
N ASN A 56 -0.94 -7.80 5.55
CA ASN A 56 -0.29 -6.51 5.81
C ASN A 56 -1.22 -5.52 6.51
N ILE A 57 -2.49 -5.42 6.10
CA ILE A 57 -3.49 -4.61 6.80
C ILE A 57 -3.55 -5.02 8.28
N LEU A 58 -3.69 -6.31 8.56
CA LEU A 58 -3.75 -6.85 9.92
C LEU A 58 -2.47 -6.52 10.71
N LYS A 59 -1.30 -6.69 10.09
CA LYS A 59 -0.01 -6.37 10.70
C LYS A 59 0.08 -4.90 11.12
N TYR A 60 -0.29 -3.96 10.23
CA TYR A 60 -0.14 -2.53 10.52
C TYR A 60 -1.23 -2.01 11.47
N ILE A 61 -2.47 -2.50 11.36
CA ILE A 61 -3.51 -2.13 12.33
C ILE A 61 -3.20 -2.68 13.73
N MET A 62 -2.64 -3.89 13.85
CA MET A 62 -2.22 -4.44 15.14
C MET A 62 -1.07 -3.68 15.79
N ARG A 63 -0.22 -3.02 14.97
CA ARG A 63 0.89 -2.20 15.46
C ARG A 63 0.41 -0.84 15.97
N TYR A 64 -0.62 -0.27 15.36
CA TYR A 64 -1.10 1.06 15.72
C TYR A 64 -1.55 1.12 17.19
N GLY A 65 -1.00 2.07 17.94
CA GLY A 65 -1.21 2.18 19.40
C GLY A 65 -0.38 1.22 20.24
N LYS A 66 0.44 0.35 19.63
CA LYS A 66 1.34 -0.59 20.33
C LYS A 66 2.81 -0.33 19.99
N LYS A 67 3.19 -0.50 18.73
CA LYS A 67 4.56 -0.29 18.25
C LYS A 67 4.70 1.15 17.79
N ASP A 68 5.61 1.89 18.42
CA ASP A 68 5.84 3.32 18.15
C ASP A 68 4.59 4.20 18.42
N GLY A 69 3.72 3.76 19.34
CA GLY A 69 2.50 4.47 19.72
C GLY A 69 1.50 4.61 18.57
N PHE A 70 0.90 5.79 18.44
CA PHE A 70 -0.04 6.12 17.36
C PHE A 70 0.70 6.55 16.09
N ASN A 71 1.57 5.68 15.57
CA ASN A 71 2.38 5.97 14.41
C ASN A 71 1.52 6.10 13.14
N LYS A 72 1.42 7.31 12.61
CA LYS A 72 0.68 7.61 11.38
C LYS A 72 1.06 6.75 10.19
N LYS A 73 2.34 6.35 10.08
CA LYS A 73 2.81 5.49 8.99
C LYS A 73 2.12 4.12 8.98
N ASP A 74 1.65 3.63 10.12
CA ASP A 74 0.89 2.39 10.17
C ASP A 74 -0.49 2.58 9.52
N LEU A 75 -1.18 3.70 9.76
CA LEU A 75 -2.45 4.03 9.09
C LEU A 75 -2.28 4.25 7.58
N LEU A 76 -1.22 4.97 7.16
CA LEU A 76 -0.93 5.17 5.74
C LEU A 76 -0.70 3.84 5.01
N LYS A 77 -0.03 2.90 5.67
CA LYS A 77 0.17 1.55 5.13
C LYS A 77 -1.12 0.74 5.09
N VAL A 78 -1.97 0.84 6.11
CA VAL A 78 -3.31 0.23 6.06
C VAL A 78 -4.07 0.74 4.85
N ILE A 79 -4.15 2.06 4.64
CA ILE A 79 -4.83 2.64 3.47
C ILE A 79 -4.21 2.13 2.17
N HIS A 80 -2.88 2.12 2.06
CA HIS A 80 -2.19 1.64 0.86
C HIS A 80 -2.54 0.18 0.52
N TYR A 81 -2.47 -0.73 1.49
CA TYR A 81 -2.80 -2.14 1.26
C TYR A 81 -4.31 -2.36 1.07
N THR A 82 -5.17 -1.50 1.62
CA THR A 82 -6.61 -1.52 1.32
C THR A 82 -6.89 -1.13 -0.14
N VAL A 83 -6.18 -0.13 -0.67
CA VAL A 83 -6.27 0.25 -2.09
C VAL A 83 -5.79 -0.89 -3.00
N LEU A 84 -4.68 -1.54 -2.64
CA LEU A 84 -4.18 -2.70 -3.40
C LEU A 84 -5.13 -3.89 -3.32
N LEU A 85 -5.68 -4.20 -2.14
CA LEU A 85 -6.68 -5.26 -1.99
C LEU A 85 -7.88 -4.98 -2.88
N TRP A 86 -8.42 -3.76 -2.85
CA TRP A 86 -9.53 -3.38 -3.72
C TRP A 86 -9.14 -3.55 -5.20
N HIS A 87 -7.95 -3.12 -5.62
CA HIS A 87 -7.49 -3.31 -7.00
C HIS A 87 -7.46 -4.80 -7.42
N PHE A 88 -7.06 -5.70 -6.54
CA PHE A 88 -6.97 -7.13 -6.86
C PHE A 88 -8.32 -7.85 -6.81
N THR A 89 -9.29 -7.36 -6.03
CA THR A 89 -10.59 -8.03 -5.85
C THR A 89 -11.77 -7.31 -6.51
N GLN A 90 -11.56 -6.17 -7.17
CA GLN A 90 -12.67 -5.36 -7.73
C GLN A 90 -13.47 -6.05 -8.85
N ASP A 91 -12.91 -7.11 -9.46
CA ASP A 91 -13.56 -7.89 -10.52
C ASP A 91 -14.15 -9.22 -10.01
N GLU A 92 -14.06 -9.49 -8.69
CA GLU A 92 -14.67 -10.65 -8.03
C GLU A 92 -16.09 -10.30 -7.55
N ASP A 93 -17.05 -10.24 -8.47
CA ASP A 93 -18.50 -10.17 -8.17
C ASP A 93 -19.07 -11.51 -7.68
#